data_AF-A0A955EZI9-F1
#
_entry.id   AF-A0A955EZI9-F1
#
_cell.length_a   1.000
_cell.length_b   1.000
_cell.length_c   1.000
_cell.angle_alpha   90.00
_cell.angle_beta   90.00
_cell.angle_gamma   90.00
#
_symmetry.space_group_name_H-M   'P 1'
#
loop_
_entity.id
_entity.type
_entity.pdbx_description
1 polymer ?
#
loop_
_entity_poly.entity_id
_entity_poly.type
_entity_poly.pdbx_seq_one_letter_code
_entity_poly.pdbx_strand_id
1 'polypeptide(L)'
;DLLIVICNEHLRDTPLVFPAAKGQKLDLDRAILQADRNRVERLLGEIYAGRKRFEYSVIVARSHYRATGDACDLVRFLSRAGRDDEALDMARRVLRRPDAPRHAQLRVLYENLVSSRQAARQSVLELRRALLQEPSVARFCDFRDQVAPEHWDAERRELLAELREGGIEADRLFELYLACGDILEADGLVVTQAISPRLLAEAADQVIEEHPQEAAGWLIVAAHRLMKSAAKRSYYQTAAGWLSTVRRVSAATGQDEAFGRALASFRDRYRRRTALMTVLEEHGL
;
A
#
# COMPACT_ATOMS: atom_id res chain seq x y z
N ASP A 1 31.28 -22.61 -35.55
CA ASP A 1 30.04 -23.13 -34.96
C ASP A 1 28.97 -23.22 -36.02
N LEU A 2 28.40 -24.42 -36.20
CA LEU A 2 27.37 -24.67 -37.22
C LEU A 2 26.03 -24.13 -36.69
N LEU A 3 25.49 -23.11 -37.36
CA LEU A 3 24.19 -22.53 -37.03
C LEU A 3 23.12 -23.24 -37.86
N ILE A 4 22.24 -24.02 -37.22
CA ILE A 4 21.12 -24.66 -37.90
C ILE A 4 19.90 -23.76 -37.73
N VAL A 5 19.41 -23.22 -38.84
CA VAL A 5 18.17 -22.47 -38.88
C VAL A 5 17.09 -23.40 -39.44
N ILE A 6 16.18 -23.87 -38.57
CA ILE A 6 15.04 -24.68 -38.99
C ILE A 6 13.91 -23.72 -39.38
N CYS A 7 13.72 -23.51 -40.69
CA CYS A 7 12.56 -22.83 -41.23
C CYS A 7 11.45 -23.85 -41.49
N ASN A 8 10.41 -23.85 -40.66
CA ASN A 8 9.17 -24.60 -40.90
C ASN A 8 8.03 -23.58 -41.09
N GLU A 9 7.08 -23.86 -41.98
CA GLU A 9 5.92 -23.01 -42.28
C GLU A 9 5.07 -22.68 -41.03
N HIS A 10 5.24 -23.46 -39.95
CA HIS A 10 4.62 -23.27 -38.64
C HIS A 10 5.51 -22.55 -37.60
N LEU A 11 6.77 -22.20 -37.93
CA LEU A 11 7.80 -21.64 -37.03
C LEU A 11 8.06 -20.14 -37.22
N ARG A 12 7.09 -19.36 -37.75
CA ARG A 12 7.24 -17.92 -38.02
C ARG A 12 8.14 -17.21 -36.99
N ASP A 13 9.36 -16.91 -37.43
CA ASP A 13 10.38 -16.02 -36.89
C ASP A 13 11.18 -16.40 -35.64
N THR A 14 11.35 -17.68 -35.25
CA THR A 14 12.28 -18.02 -34.16
C THR A 14 13.40 -19.00 -34.56
N PRO A 15 14.63 -18.55 -34.84
CA PRO A 15 15.76 -19.44 -35.06
C PRO A 15 16.15 -20.13 -33.75
N LEU A 16 16.05 -21.46 -33.71
CA LEU A 16 16.55 -22.26 -32.60
C LEU A 16 18.03 -22.57 -32.84
N VAL A 17 18.91 -22.04 -31.99
CA VAL A 17 20.35 -22.28 -32.08
C VAL A 17 20.74 -23.39 -31.11
N PHE A 18 21.25 -24.50 -31.64
CA PHE A 18 21.78 -25.60 -30.84
C PHE A 18 23.31 -25.68 -31.02
N PRO A 19 24.11 -25.49 -29.96
CA PRO A 19 25.54 -25.74 -30.06
C PRO A 19 25.77 -27.25 -30.18
N ALA A 20 26.33 -27.70 -31.31
CA ALA A 20 26.76 -29.08 -31.44
C ALA A 20 27.94 -29.34 -30.46
N ALA A 21 27.86 -30.42 -29.67
CA ALA A 21 29.01 -30.85 -28.89
C ALA A 21 30.17 -31.20 -29.85
N LYS A 22 31.38 -30.70 -29.57
CA LYS A 22 32.56 -30.95 -30.40
C LYS A 22 32.73 -32.46 -30.66
N GLY A 23 32.55 -32.88 -31.91
CA GLY A 23 32.76 -34.26 -32.36
C GLY A 23 31.50 -35.15 -32.44
N GLN A 24 30.31 -34.66 -32.09
CA GLN A 24 29.07 -35.43 -32.28
C GLN A 24 28.52 -35.26 -33.71
N LYS A 25 28.16 -36.39 -34.35
CA LYS A 25 27.30 -36.39 -35.54
C LYS A 25 25.98 -35.70 -35.16
N LEU A 26 25.53 -34.80 -36.02
CA LEU A 26 24.27 -34.08 -35.86
C LEU A 26 23.10 -35.07 -35.75
N ASP A 27 22.57 -35.20 -34.55
CA ASP A 27 21.38 -36.00 -34.24
C ASP A 27 20.15 -35.11 -34.39
N LEU A 28 19.53 -35.18 -35.56
CA LEU A 28 18.37 -34.37 -35.93
C LEU A 28 17.17 -34.66 -35.02
N ASP A 29 16.95 -35.93 -34.67
CA ASP A 29 15.82 -36.34 -33.83
C ASP A 29 15.92 -35.73 -32.44
N ARG A 30 17.14 -35.70 -31.88
CA ARG A 30 17.41 -35.02 -30.60
C ARG A 30 17.16 -33.52 -30.67
N ALA A 31 17.53 -32.86 -31.77
CA ALA A 31 17.28 -31.43 -31.95
C ALA A 31 15.78 -31.11 -32.06
N ILE A 32 15.01 -31.95 -32.77
CA ILE A 32 13.56 -31.83 -32.88
C ILE A 32 12.90 -32.00 -31.50
N LEU A 33 13.26 -33.05 -30.75
CA LEU A 33 12.71 -33.29 -29.41
C LEU A 33 12.99 -32.13 -28.45
N GLN A 34 14.19 -31.53 -28.53
CA GLN A 34 14.53 -30.37 -27.70
C GLN A 34 13.73 -29.12 -28.11
N ALA A 35 13.51 -28.91 -29.42
CA ALA A 35 12.67 -27.84 -29.93
C ALA A 35 11.21 -27.97 -29.46
N ASP A 36 10.64 -29.18 -29.56
CA ASP A 36 9.28 -29.47 -29.10
C ASP A 36 9.14 -29.28 -27.59
N ARG A 37 10.13 -29.73 -26.81
CA ARG A 37 10.17 -29.48 -25.37
C ARG A 37 10.14 -27.99 -25.05
N ASN A 38 10.99 -27.19 -25.70
CA ASN A 38 11.03 -25.74 -25.46
C ASN A 38 9.69 -25.06 -25.81
N ARG A 39 9.05 -25.52 -26.90
CA ARG A 39 7.71 -25.05 -27.30
C ARG A 39 6.65 -25.38 -26.25
N VAL A 40 6.64 -26.61 -25.74
CA VAL A 40 5.70 -27.04 -24.70
C VAL A 40 5.92 -26.26 -23.40
N GLU A 41 7.18 -26.05 -22.99
CA GLU A 41 7.51 -25.24 -21.82
C GLU A 41 6.98 -23.80 -21.97
N ARG A 42 7.20 -23.16 -23.13
CA ARG A 42 6.66 -21.82 -23.38
C ARG A 42 5.13 -21.76 -23.34
N LEU A 43 4.45 -22.72 -24.00
CA LEU A 43 2.98 -22.80 -23.99
C LEU A 43 2.45 -23.02 -22.58
N LEU A 44 3.10 -23.87 -21.79
CA LEU A 44 2.75 -24.10 -20.40
C LEU A 44 2.89 -22.82 -19.56
N GLY A 45 3.94 -22.04 -19.78
CA GLY A 45 4.12 -20.73 -19.17
C GLY A 45 2.97 -19.76 -19.48
N GLU A 46 2.57 -19.65 -20.75
CA GLU A 46 1.43 -18.79 -21.15
C GLU A 46 0.09 -19.30 -20.59
N ILE A 47 -0.13 -20.62 -20.51
CA ILE A 47 -1.33 -21.21 -19.88
C ILE A 47 -1.39 -20.84 -18.40
N TYR A 48 -0.27 -20.93 -17.68
CA TYR A 48 -0.22 -20.51 -16.28
C TYR A 48 -0.46 -19.01 -16.12
N ALA A 49 0.13 -18.18 -16.97
CA ALA A 49 -0.09 -16.74 -16.95
C ALA A 49 -1.56 -16.39 -17.22
N GLY A 50 -2.22 -17.04 -18.18
CA GLY A 50 -3.64 -16.87 -18.47
C GLY A 50 -4.56 -17.27 -17.30
N ARG A 51 -4.10 -18.18 -16.43
CA ARG A 51 -4.78 -18.57 -15.18
C ARG A 51 -4.34 -17.74 -13.97
N LYS A 52 -3.64 -16.62 -14.18
CA LYS A 52 -3.06 -15.75 -13.12
C LYS A 52 -2.12 -16.49 -12.16
N ARG A 53 -1.53 -17.61 -12.58
CA ARG A 53 -0.51 -18.36 -11.83
C ARG A 53 0.88 -17.87 -12.21
N PHE A 54 1.16 -16.59 -11.93
CA PHE A 54 2.36 -15.91 -12.43
C PHE A 54 3.66 -16.52 -11.91
N GLU A 55 3.71 -16.96 -10.64
CA GLU A 55 4.89 -17.63 -10.07
C GLU A 55 5.29 -18.90 -10.84
N TYR A 56 4.31 -19.73 -11.20
CA TYR A 56 4.57 -20.93 -12.02
C TYR A 56 5.04 -20.57 -13.43
N SER A 57 4.54 -19.46 -13.98
CA SER A 57 4.98 -18.95 -15.29
C SER A 57 6.44 -18.51 -15.23
N VAL A 58 6.85 -17.82 -14.16
CA VAL A 58 8.24 -17.42 -13.90
C VAL A 58 9.14 -18.64 -13.74
N ILE A 59 8.72 -19.69 -13.01
CA ILE A 59 9.49 -20.93 -12.84
C ILE A 59 9.76 -21.59 -14.21
N VAL A 60 8.72 -21.74 -15.02
CA VAL A 60 8.84 -22.36 -16.35
C VAL A 60 9.75 -21.52 -17.26
N ALA A 61 9.61 -20.20 -17.27
CA ALA A 61 10.48 -19.35 -18.08
C ALA A 61 11.93 -19.28 -17.57
N ARG A 62 12.18 -19.44 -16.27
CA ARG A 62 13.55 -19.61 -15.74
C ARG A 62 14.17 -20.90 -16.26
N SER A 63 13.41 -21.99 -16.32
CA SER A 63 13.87 -23.26 -16.93
C SER A 63 14.22 -23.06 -18.40
N HIS A 64 13.30 -22.46 -19.16
CA HIS A 64 13.50 -22.17 -20.59
C HIS A 64 14.71 -21.27 -20.83
N TYR A 65 14.88 -20.19 -20.05
CA TYR A 65 16.03 -19.29 -20.14
C TYR A 65 17.35 -20.02 -19.87
N ARG A 66 17.41 -20.90 -18.87
CA ARG A 66 18.63 -21.71 -18.61
C ARG A 66 18.98 -22.64 -19.77
N ALA A 67 17.97 -23.20 -20.44
CA ALA A 67 18.17 -24.12 -21.54
C ALA A 67 18.56 -23.42 -22.85
N THR A 68 17.99 -22.23 -23.12
CA THR A 68 18.08 -21.58 -24.44
C THR A 68 18.87 -20.27 -24.45
N GLY A 69 19.04 -19.63 -23.30
CA GLY A 69 19.54 -18.26 -23.18
C GLY A 69 18.54 -17.17 -23.61
N ASP A 70 17.34 -17.51 -24.10
CA ASP A 70 16.29 -16.54 -24.45
C ASP A 70 15.58 -16.03 -23.19
N ALA A 71 15.75 -14.74 -22.90
CA ALA A 71 15.20 -14.10 -21.72
C ALA A 71 13.83 -13.42 -21.95
N CYS A 72 13.32 -13.37 -23.18
CA CYS A 72 12.10 -12.61 -23.50
C CYS A 72 10.90 -13.06 -22.66
N ASP A 73 10.67 -14.38 -22.57
CA ASP A 73 9.52 -14.94 -21.85
C ASP A 73 9.69 -14.80 -20.34
N LEU A 74 10.93 -14.89 -19.84
CA LEU A 74 11.24 -14.65 -18.42
C LEU A 74 10.97 -13.21 -18.02
N VAL A 75 11.46 -12.23 -18.79
CA VAL A 75 11.24 -10.80 -18.53
C VAL A 75 9.75 -10.48 -18.57
N ARG A 76 9.01 -11.01 -19.55
CA ARG A 76 7.56 -10.82 -19.65
C ARG A 76 6.81 -11.39 -18.44
N PHE A 77 7.12 -12.61 -18.01
CA PHE A 77 6.42 -13.20 -16.87
C PHE A 77 6.83 -12.59 -15.53
N LEU A 78 8.08 -12.14 -15.37
CA LEU A 78 8.48 -11.35 -14.20
C LEU A 78 7.65 -10.07 -14.10
N SER A 79 7.49 -9.33 -15.20
CA SER A 79 6.67 -8.11 -15.19
C SER A 79 5.19 -8.41 -14.92
N ARG A 80 4.61 -9.45 -15.55
CA ARG A 80 3.24 -9.89 -15.24
C ARG A 80 3.04 -10.34 -13.78
N ALA A 81 4.11 -10.78 -13.12
CA ALA A 81 4.12 -11.12 -11.70
C ALA A 81 4.32 -9.91 -10.78
N GLY A 82 4.40 -8.68 -11.31
CA GLY A 82 4.70 -7.47 -10.53
C GLY A 82 6.17 -7.32 -10.13
N ARG A 83 7.06 -8.15 -10.69
CA ARG A 83 8.51 -8.17 -10.36
C ARG A 83 9.30 -7.36 -11.39
N ASP A 84 8.89 -6.10 -11.57
CA ASP A 84 9.43 -5.23 -12.63
C ASP A 84 10.92 -4.92 -12.44
N ASP A 85 11.41 -4.80 -11.20
CA ASP A 85 12.84 -4.63 -10.92
C ASP A 85 13.67 -5.82 -11.42
N GLU A 86 13.24 -7.04 -11.11
CA GLU A 86 13.90 -8.25 -11.60
C GLU A 86 13.79 -8.39 -13.12
N ALA A 87 12.64 -8.02 -13.70
CA ALA A 87 12.44 -8.02 -15.15
C ALA A 87 13.43 -7.07 -15.85
N LEU A 88 13.56 -5.84 -15.35
CA LEU A 88 14.47 -4.82 -15.86
C LEU A 88 15.94 -5.23 -15.68
N ASP A 89 16.32 -5.77 -14.53
CA ASP A 89 17.68 -6.24 -14.28
C ASP A 89 18.06 -7.43 -15.15
N MET A 90 17.15 -8.38 -15.34
CA MET A 90 17.35 -9.51 -16.25
C MET A 90 17.52 -9.02 -17.70
N ALA A 91 16.60 -8.18 -18.19
CA ALA A 91 16.67 -7.63 -19.52
C ALA A 91 17.97 -6.85 -19.75
N ARG A 92 18.35 -5.97 -18.81
CA ARG A 92 19.60 -5.20 -18.87
C ARG A 92 20.83 -6.11 -18.91
N ARG A 93 20.87 -7.15 -18.07
CA ARG A 93 21.99 -8.10 -18.02
C ARG A 93 22.17 -8.86 -19.33
N VAL A 94 21.07 -9.29 -19.93
CA VAL A 94 21.10 -10.06 -21.18
C VAL A 94 21.38 -9.15 -22.38
N LEU A 95 20.84 -7.93 -22.41
CA LEU A 95 21.10 -6.96 -23.48
C LEU A 95 22.57 -6.50 -23.57
N ARG A 96 23.36 -6.66 -22.50
CA ARG A 96 24.82 -6.44 -22.52
C ARG A 96 25.57 -7.45 -23.39
N ARG A 97 24.95 -8.59 -23.71
CA ARG A 97 25.50 -9.62 -24.60
C ARG A 97 24.92 -9.41 -26.00
N PRO A 98 25.70 -8.93 -26.98
CA PRO A 98 25.18 -8.62 -28.32
C PRO A 98 24.72 -9.87 -29.09
N ASP A 99 25.20 -11.04 -28.69
CA ASP A 99 24.88 -12.37 -29.23
C ASP A 99 23.67 -13.04 -28.55
N ALA A 100 22.98 -12.34 -27.64
CA ALA A 100 21.81 -12.90 -26.96
C ALA A 100 20.68 -13.25 -27.96
N PRO A 101 20.01 -14.41 -27.79
CA PRO A 101 18.85 -14.77 -28.61
C PRO A 101 17.78 -13.67 -28.57
N ARG A 102 17.22 -13.35 -29.75
CA ARG A 102 16.13 -12.37 -29.91
C ARG A 102 16.44 -10.99 -29.30
N HIS A 103 17.71 -10.56 -29.36
CA HIS A 103 18.19 -9.29 -28.80
C HIS A 103 17.29 -8.08 -29.11
N ALA A 104 16.89 -7.90 -30.37
CA ALA A 104 16.03 -6.79 -30.79
C ALA A 104 14.64 -6.82 -30.10
N GLN A 105 14.05 -8.01 -29.95
CA GLN A 105 12.74 -8.14 -29.29
C GLN A 105 12.86 -7.91 -27.79
N LEU A 106 13.94 -8.39 -27.16
CA LEU A 106 14.23 -8.11 -25.76
C LEU A 106 14.46 -6.60 -25.52
N ARG A 107 15.08 -5.89 -26.48
CA ARG A 107 15.28 -4.43 -26.41
C ARG A 107 13.95 -3.68 -26.37
N VAL A 108 13.03 -4.03 -27.27
CA VAL A 108 11.67 -3.44 -27.29
C VAL A 108 10.93 -3.71 -25.98
N LEU A 109 11.04 -4.94 -25.44
CA LEU A 109 10.45 -5.27 -24.13
C LEU A 109 11.05 -4.43 -23.01
N TYR A 110 12.37 -4.26 -22.98
CA TYR A 110 13.05 -3.43 -21.99
C TYR A 110 12.62 -1.96 -22.07
N GLU A 111 12.57 -1.39 -23.27
CA GLU A 111 12.14 -0.01 -23.49
C GLU A 111 10.70 0.21 -23.01
N ASN A 112 9.78 -0.71 -23.33
CA ASN A 112 8.40 -0.66 -22.85
C ASN A 112 8.29 -0.72 -21.33
N LEU A 113 9.10 -1.56 -20.66
CA LEU A 113 9.14 -1.64 -19.20
C LEU A 113 9.67 -0.34 -18.58
N VAL A 114 10.73 0.24 -19.16
CA VAL A 114 11.29 1.52 -18.70
C VAL A 114 10.26 2.64 -18.86
N SER A 115 9.61 2.75 -20.02
CA SER A 115 8.58 3.77 -20.27
C SER A 115 7.39 3.62 -19.33
N SER A 116 6.91 2.39 -19.11
CA SER A 116 5.79 2.12 -18.19
C SER A 116 6.15 2.52 -16.75
N ARG A 117 7.37 2.20 -16.30
CA ARG A 117 7.86 2.60 -14.98
C ARG A 117 8.00 4.11 -14.83
N GLN A 118 8.47 4.79 -15.88
CA GLN A 118 8.58 6.25 -15.88
C GLN A 118 7.19 6.91 -15.81
N ALA A 119 6.22 6.39 -16.56
CA ALA A 119 4.83 6.86 -16.51
C ALA A 119 4.21 6.66 -15.12
N ALA A 120 4.43 5.49 -14.49
CA ALA A 120 3.95 5.24 -13.12
C ALA A 120 4.57 6.22 -12.11
N ARG A 121 5.89 6.44 -12.17
CA ARG A 121 6.56 7.44 -11.32
C ARG A 121 6.01 8.85 -11.54
N GLN A 122 5.80 9.24 -12.80
CA GLN A 122 5.24 10.54 -13.13
C GLN A 122 3.82 10.71 -12.58
N SER A 123 2.99 9.68 -12.67
CA SER A 123 1.64 9.67 -12.10
C SER A 123 1.66 9.82 -10.58
N VAL A 124 2.54 9.10 -9.87
CA VAL A 124 2.72 9.24 -8.42
C VAL A 124 3.14 10.66 -8.05
N LEU A 125 4.07 11.28 -8.79
CA LEU A 125 4.49 12.66 -8.57
C LEU A 125 3.35 13.67 -8.80
N GLU A 126 2.50 13.44 -9.80
CA GLU A 126 1.34 14.28 -10.08
C GLU A 126 0.29 14.18 -8.98
N LEU A 127 0.01 12.97 -8.49
CA LEU A 127 -0.88 12.74 -7.35
C LEU A 127 -0.34 13.39 -6.08
N ARG A 128 0.97 13.26 -5.81
CA ARG A 128 1.62 13.94 -4.69
C ARG A 128 1.43 15.45 -4.76
N ARG A 129 1.68 16.06 -5.93
CA ARG A 129 1.46 17.50 -6.14
C ARG A 129 0.01 17.92 -5.92
N ALA A 130 -0.94 17.15 -6.47
CA ALA A 130 -2.36 17.43 -6.31
C ALA A 130 -2.82 17.33 -4.84
N LEU A 131 -2.25 16.37 -4.11
CA LEU A 131 -2.51 16.19 -2.68
C LEU A 131 -1.91 17.31 -1.84
N LEU A 132 -0.68 17.75 -2.12
CA LEU A 132 -0.05 18.88 -1.45
C LEU A 132 -0.82 20.19 -1.68
N GLN A 133 -1.42 20.37 -2.86
CA GLN A 133 -2.20 21.57 -3.20
C GLN A 133 -3.57 21.61 -2.51
N GLU A 134 -4.25 20.49 -2.41
CA GLU A 134 -5.53 20.38 -1.71
C GLU A 134 -5.58 19.03 -0.97
N PRO A 135 -5.18 19.04 0.31
CA PRO A 135 -5.13 17.85 1.14
C PRO A 135 -6.52 17.30 1.43
N SER A 136 -6.75 16.04 1.11
CA SER A 136 -8.00 15.32 1.41
C SER A 136 -7.75 13.83 1.59
N VAL A 137 -8.62 13.17 2.37
CA VAL A 137 -8.55 11.72 2.57
C VAL A 137 -8.67 10.96 1.25
N ALA A 138 -9.56 11.38 0.35
CA ALA A 138 -9.74 10.75 -0.95
C ALA A 138 -8.44 10.76 -1.78
N ARG A 139 -7.80 11.93 -1.94
CA ARG A 139 -6.53 12.03 -2.68
C ARG A 139 -5.38 11.30 -2.01
N PHE A 140 -5.40 11.24 -0.69
CA PHE A 140 -4.39 10.48 0.06
C PHE A 140 -4.53 8.98 -0.19
N CYS A 141 -5.76 8.45 -0.22
CA CYS A 141 -6.04 7.08 -0.62
C CYS A 141 -5.66 6.83 -2.09
N ASP A 142 -6.00 7.74 -3.00
CA ASP A 142 -5.62 7.64 -4.41
C ASP A 142 -4.08 7.59 -4.57
N PHE A 143 -3.35 8.42 -3.84
CA PHE A 143 -1.89 8.41 -3.82
C PHE A 143 -1.35 7.08 -3.27
N ARG A 144 -1.86 6.61 -2.12
CA ARG A 144 -1.47 5.33 -1.52
C ARG A 144 -1.65 4.17 -2.49
N ASP A 145 -2.79 4.11 -3.17
CA ASP A 145 -3.13 2.99 -4.04
C ASP A 145 -2.26 2.94 -5.32
N GLN A 146 -1.53 4.02 -5.64
CA GLN A 146 -0.56 4.08 -6.75
C GLN A 146 0.89 3.87 -6.31
N VAL A 147 1.18 3.99 -5.01
CA VAL A 147 2.52 3.74 -4.46
C VAL A 147 2.69 2.24 -4.24
N ALA A 148 3.82 1.70 -4.71
CA ALA A 148 4.14 0.30 -4.50
C ALA A 148 4.24 0.00 -2.98
N PRO A 149 3.65 -1.11 -2.47
CA PRO A 149 3.58 -1.39 -1.03
C PRO A 149 4.92 -1.33 -0.31
N GLU A 150 6.02 -1.75 -0.96
CA GLU A 150 7.36 -1.72 -0.37
C GLU A 150 7.90 -0.30 -0.10
N HIS A 151 7.35 0.70 -0.80
CA HIS A 151 7.76 2.10 -0.72
C HIS A 151 6.78 2.94 0.11
N TRP A 152 5.60 2.40 0.45
CA TRP A 152 4.53 3.15 1.09
C TRP A 152 4.95 3.82 2.40
N ASP A 153 5.63 3.11 3.29
CA ASP A 153 6.02 3.67 4.59
C ASP A 153 7.02 4.82 4.49
N ALA A 154 7.87 4.84 3.47
CA ALA A 154 8.80 5.93 3.23
C ALA A 154 8.06 7.14 2.65
N GLU A 155 7.31 6.93 1.57
CA GLU A 155 6.55 7.99 0.88
C GLU A 155 5.49 8.63 1.80
N ARG A 156 4.78 7.81 2.59
CA ARG A 156 3.80 8.27 3.59
C ARG A 156 4.44 9.24 4.59
N ARG A 157 5.56 8.86 5.20
CA ARG A 157 6.22 9.68 6.23
C ARG A 157 6.71 11.00 5.67
N GLU A 158 7.30 10.97 4.48
CA GLU A 158 7.78 12.17 3.80
C GLU A 158 6.61 13.10 3.44
N LEU A 159 5.55 12.55 2.86
CA LEU A 159 4.35 13.29 2.49
C LEU A 159 3.64 13.92 3.71
N LEU A 160 3.44 13.16 4.80
CA LEU A 160 2.81 13.69 6.01
C LEU A 160 3.67 14.76 6.68
N ALA A 161 5.01 14.64 6.62
CA ALA A 161 5.92 15.67 7.08
C ALA A 161 5.81 16.94 6.23
N GLU A 162 5.78 16.83 4.90
CA GLU A 162 5.59 17.96 3.98
C GLU A 162 4.24 18.66 4.20
N LEU A 163 3.16 17.90 4.37
CA LEU A 163 1.83 18.46 4.66
C LEU A 163 1.82 19.23 5.98
N ARG A 164 2.48 18.68 7.01
CA ARG A 164 2.62 19.34 8.31
C ARG A 164 3.44 20.63 8.21
N GLU A 165 4.55 20.61 7.48
CA GLU A 165 5.40 21.79 7.25
C GLU A 165 4.69 22.85 6.40
N GLY A 166 3.84 22.42 5.46
CA GLY A 166 2.99 23.28 4.63
C GLY A 166 1.83 23.95 5.39
N GLY A 167 1.66 23.68 6.68
CA GLY A 167 0.65 24.33 7.52
C GLY A 167 -0.76 23.82 7.28
N ILE A 168 -0.92 22.54 6.94
CA ILE A 168 -2.24 21.89 6.87
C ILE A 168 -3.01 22.04 8.20
N GLU A 169 -4.32 22.24 8.09
CA GLU A 169 -5.22 22.28 9.25
C GLU A 169 -5.13 20.99 10.08
N ALA A 170 -5.11 21.12 11.41
CA ALA A 170 -4.90 20.00 12.31
C ALA A 170 -5.99 18.92 12.20
N ASP A 171 -7.25 19.32 12.01
CA ASP A 171 -8.38 18.40 11.76
C ASP A 171 -8.13 17.55 10.51
N ARG A 172 -7.63 18.17 9.43
CA ARG A 172 -7.35 17.44 8.19
C ARG A 172 -6.18 16.47 8.38
N LEU A 173 -5.11 16.90 9.05
CA LEU A 173 -3.97 16.02 9.32
C LEU A 173 -4.37 14.83 10.20
N PHE A 174 -5.25 15.05 11.18
CA PHE A 174 -5.82 14.00 12.02
C PHE A 174 -6.58 12.96 11.20
N GLU A 175 -7.46 13.39 10.29
CA GLU A 175 -8.16 12.49 9.36
C GLU A 175 -7.20 11.67 8.48
N LEU A 176 -6.09 12.28 8.03
CA LEU A 176 -5.08 11.56 7.24
C LEU A 176 -4.36 10.48 8.06
N TYR A 177 -4.02 10.74 9.32
CA TYR A 177 -3.46 9.70 10.20
C TYR A 177 -4.44 8.56 10.44
N LEU A 178 -5.73 8.85 10.66
CA LEU A 178 -6.75 7.82 10.80
C LEU A 178 -6.91 6.98 9.53
N ALA A 179 -6.90 7.61 8.35
CA ALA A 179 -6.95 6.90 7.07
C ALA A 179 -5.76 5.96 6.84
N CYS A 180 -4.63 6.20 7.52
CA CYS A 180 -3.45 5.32 7.51
C CYS A 180 -3.48 4.23 8.58
N GLY A 181 -4.40 4.29 9.55
CA GLY A 181 -4.32 3.49 10.78
C GLY A 181 -3.18 3.92 11.72
N ASP A 182 -2.64 5.12 11.57
CA ASP A 182 -1.54 5.64 12.41
C ASP A 182 -2.08 6.24 13.72
N ILE A 183 -2.67 5.39 14.56
CA ILE A 183 -3.36 5.80 15.78
C ILE A 183 -2.43 6.54 16.76
N LEU A 184 -1.16 6.13 16.86
CA LEU A 184 -0.18 6.77 17.74
C LEU A 184 0.14 8.21 17.32
N GLU A 185 0.28 8.45 16.01
CA GLU A 185 0.53 9.80 15.48
C GLU A 185 -0.73 10.67 15.59
N ALA A 186 -1.91 10.08 15.35
CA ALA A 186 -3.19 10.74 15.58
C ALA A 186 -3.33 11.18 17.05
N ASP A 187 -3.00 10.31 18.01
CA ASP A 187 -3.05 10.62 19.44
C ASP A 187 -2.06 11.73 19.83
N GLY A 188 -0.81 11.65 19.34
CA GLY A 188 0.19 12.72 19.53
C GLY A 188 -0.29 14.08 19.00
N LEU A 189 -1.04 14.08 17.90
CA LEU A 189 -1.66 15.28 17.35
C LEU A 189 -2.80 15.81 18.24
N VAL A 190 -3.62 14.94 18.84
CA VAL A 190 -4.67 15.35 19.79
C VAL A 190 -4.07 16.09 20.99
N VAL A 191 -2.91 15.66 21.48
CA VAL A 191 -2.22 16.29 22.61
C VAL A 191 -1.65 17.68 22.26
N THR A 192 -1.12 17.82 21.05
CA THR A 192 -0.36 19.02 20.64
C THR A 192 -1.20 20.07 19.93
N GLN A 193 -2.30 19.68 19.28
CA GLN A 193 -3.11 20.54 18.43
C GLN A 193 -4.59 20.51 18.83
N ALA A 194 -5.30 21.59 18.50
CA ALA A 194 -6.72 21.73 18.80
C ALA A 194 -7.59 21.07 17.71
N ILE A 195 -7.73 19.75 17.77
CA ILE A 195 -8.68 18.98 16.96
C ILE A 195 -10.13 19.24 17.41
N SER A 196 -11.06 19.37 16.45
CA SER A 196 -12.47 19.62 16.74
C SER A 196 -13.09 18.49 17.59
N PRO A 197 -13.95 18.83 18.58
CA PRO A 197 -14.56 17.82 19.46
C PRO A 197 -15.37 16.76 18.72
N ARG A 198 -16.05 17.18 17.64
CA ARG A 198 -16.90 16.29 16.85
C ARG A 198 -16.07 15.26 16.10
N LEU A 199 -15.00 15.70 15.44
CA LEU A 199 -14.09 14.82 14.73
C LEU A 199 -13.43 13.81 15.68
N LEU A 200 -13.01 14.25 16.87
CA LEU A 200 -12.47 13.34 17.89
C LEU A 200 -13.47 12.25 18.31
N ALA A 201 -14.74 12.61 18.50
CA ALA A 201 -15.77 11.65 18.87
C ALA A 201 -16.08 10.67 17.73
N GLU A 202 -16.21 11.17 16.49
CA GLU A 202 -16.43 10.34 15.30
C GLU A 202 -15.25 9.38 15.05
N ALA A 203 -14.02 9.81 15.33
CA ALA A 203 -12.83 8.98 15.26
C ALA A 203 -12.75 7.95 16.39
N ALA A 204 -13.10 8.34 17.62
CA ALA A 204 -13.15 7.42 18.74
C ALA A 204 -14.13 6.26 18.48
N ASP A 205 -15.31 6.55 17.91
CA ASP A 205 -16.28 5.51 17.55
C ASP A 205 -15.74 4.54 16.49
N GLN A 206 -14.89 4.99 15.56
CA GLN A 206 -14.28 4.14 14.54
C GLN A 206 -13.23 3.18 15.11
N VAL A 207 -12.51 3.59 16.15
CA VAL A 207 -11.36 2.83 16.68
C VAL A 207 -11.63 2.16 18.03
N ILE A 208 -12.82 2.34 18.61
CA ILE A 208 -13.15 1.87 19.97
C ILE A 208 -12.97 0.36 20.18
N GLU A 209 -13.15 -0.45 19.15
CA GLU A 209 -13.02 -1.91 19.23
C GLU A 209 -11.54 -2.35 19.24
N GLU A 210 -10.71 -1.72 18.40
CA GLU A 210 -9.29 -2.08 18.22
C GLU A 210 -8.36 -1.32 19.18
N HIS A 211 -8.72 -0.08 19.52
CA HIS A 211 -7.95 0.90 20.30
C HIS A 211 -8.82 1.56 21.38
N PRO A 212 -9.34 0.79 22.36
CA PRO A 212 -10.29 1.30 23.36
C PRO A 212 -9.70 2.38 24.26
N GLN A 213 -8.39 2.35 24.54
CA GLN A 213 -7.76 3.31 25.45
C GLN A 213 -7.64 4.69 24.79
N GLU A 214 -7.21 4.72 23.53
CA GLU A 214 -7.11 5.93 22.72
C GLU A 214 -8.49 6.53 22.47
N ALA A 215 -9.49 5.71 22.09
CA ALA A 215 -10.88 6.15 21.93
C ALA A 215 -11.43 6.81 23.21
N ALA A 216 -11.20 6.19 24.38
CA ALA A 216 -11.60 6.74 25.67
C ALA A 216 -10.91 8.09 25.96
N GLY A 217 -9.60 8.19 25.69
CA GLY A 217 -8.83 9.42 25.82
C GLY A 217 -9.37 10.54 24.93
N TRP A 218 -9.64 10.24 23.66
CA TRP A 218 -10.16 11.21 22.69
C TRP A 218 -11.56 11.71 23.07
N LEU A 219 -12.45 10.85 23.56
CA LEU A 219 -13.77 11.26 24.04
C LEU A 219 -13.70 12.17 25.29
N ILE A 220 -12.77 11.92 26.22
CA ILE A 220 -12.51 12.82 27.35
C ILE A 220 -12.04 14.19 26.86
N VAL A 221 -11.09 14.22 25.93
CA VAL A 221 -10.57 15.47 25.34
C VAL A 221 -11.67 16.21 24.57
N ALA A 222 -12.47 15.49 23.78
CA ALA A 222 -13.62 16.03 23.06
C ALA A 222 -14.61 16.69 24.02
N ALA A 223 -14.98 16.00 25.12
CA ALA A 223 -15.88 16.53 26.13
C ALA A 223 -15.34 17.83 26.76
N HIS A 224 -14.05 17.86 27.13
CA HIS A 224 -13.41 19.07 27.66
C HIS A 224 -13.43 20.23 26.67
N ARG A 225 -13.09 19.98 25.40
CA ARG A 225 -13.07 21.00 24.36
C ARG A 225 -14.47 21.52 24.05
N LEU A 226 -15.46 20.63 23.99
CA LEU A 226 -16.86 21.00 23.83
C LEU A 226 -17.35 21.88 25.00
N MET A 227 -16.98 21.55 26.24
CA MET A 227 -17.34 22.37 27.40
C MET A 227 -16.64 23.73 27.41
N LYS A 228 -15.43 23.82 26.89
CA LYS A 228 -14.73 25.11 26.77
C LYS A 228 -15.47 26.07 25.83
N SER A 229 -16.08 25.58 24.76
CA SER A 229 -16.86 26.37 23.79
C SER A 229 -18.37 26.41 24.07
N ALA A 230 -18.86 25.68 25.09
CA ALA A 230 -20.28 25.52 25.33
C ALA A 230 -20.96 26.79 25.85
N ALA A 231 -21.84 27.34 25.00
CA ALA A 231 -22.87 28.32 25.34
C ALA A 231 -24.29 27.73 25.38
N LYS A 232 -24.50 26.49 24.88
CA LYS A 232 -25.81 25.85 24.70
C LYS A 232 -25.98 24.64 25.61
N ARG A 233 -27.19 24.44 26.15
CA ARG A 233 -27.54 23.31 27.01
C ARG A 233 -27.42 21.95 26.30
N SER A 234 -27.63 21.91 24.98
CA SER A 234 -27.47 20.67 24.19
C SER A 234 -26.06 20.09 24.27
N TYR A 235 -25.03 20.92 24.46
CA TYR A 235 -23.65 20.43 24.55
C TYR A 235 -23.41 19.63 25.84
N TYR A 236 -24.17 19.89 26.91
CA TYR A 236 -24.06 19.14 28.15
C TYR A 236 -24.50 17.70 27.97
N GLN A 237 -25.60 17.49 27.24
CA GLN A 237 -26.10 16.16 26.88
C GLN A 237 -25.07 15.41 26.02
N THR A 238 -24.49 16.07 25.02
CA THR A 238 -23.45 15.46 24.18
C THR A 238 -22.20 15.06 24.98
N ALA A 239 -21.70 15.93 25.86
CA ALA A 239 -20.52 15.60 26.68
C ALA A 239 -20.80 14.49 27.69
N ALA A 240 -21.99 14.47 28.32
CA ALA A 240 -22.38 13.38 29.20
C ALA A 240 -22.47 12.06 28.44
N GLY A 241 -23.05 12.05 27.24
CA GLY A 241 -23.10 10.87 26.37
C GLY A 241 -21.70 10.33 26.05
N TRP A 242 -20.76 11.18 25.68
CA TRP A 242 -19.37 10.76 25.45
C TRP A 242 -18.72 10.19 26.71
N LEU A 243 -18.88 10.83 27.87
CA LEU A 243 -18.35 10.32 29.14
C LEU A 243 -19.00 9.00 29.59
N SER A 244 -20.27 8.76 29.28
CA SER A 244 -20.91 7.46 29.49
C SER A 244 -20.30 6.37 28.61
N THR A 245 -19.95 6.69 27.36
CA THR A 245 -19.18 5.77 26.50
C THR A 245 -17.81 5.47 27.09
N VAL A 246 -17.08 6.48 27.57
CA VAL A 246 -15.79 6.30 28.25
C VAL A 246 -15.94 5.38 29.45
N ARG A 247 -16.94 5.58 30.31
CA ARG A 247 -17.21 4.69 31.46
C ARG A 247 -17.36 3.24 31.04
N ARG A 248 -18.14 2.97 29.99
CA ARG A 248 -18.36 1.61 29.47
C ARG A 248 -17.06 0.99 28.97
N VAL A 249 -16.26 1.74 28.22
CA VAL A 249 -14.96 1.27 27.72
C VAL A 249 -13.97 1.02 28.87
N SER A 250 -13.93 1.91 29.85
CA SER A 250 -13.08 1.75 31.03
C SER A 250 -13.48 0.52 31.86
N ALA A 251 -14.77 0.27 32.05
CA ALA A 251 -15.24 -0.94 32.73
C ALA A 251 -14.84 -2.22 31.97
N ALA A 252 -14.96 -2.21 30.64
CA ALA A 252 -14.58 -3.35 29.80
C ALA A 252 -13.05 -3.62 29.79
N THR A 253 -12.24 -2.58 30.01
CA THR A 253 -10.76 -2.65 29.99
C THR A 253 -10.11 -2.66 31.37
N GLY A 254 -10.90 -2.67 32.45
CA GLY A 254 -10.39 -2.65 33.83
C GLY A 254 -9.77 -1.32 34.26
N GLN A 255 -10.16 -0.21 33.63
CA GLN A 255 -9.63 1.15 33.86
C GLN A 255 -10.60 2.04 34.65
N ASP A 256 -11.52 1.45 35.43
CA ASP A 256 -12.55 2.18 36.18
C ASP A 256 -11.98 3.26 37.12
N GLU A 257 -10.84 2.98 37.78
CA GLU A 257 -10.21 3.96 38.66
C GLU A 257 -9.67 5.17 37.89
N ALA A 258 -9.07 4.95 36.72
CA ALA A 258 -8.55 6.01 35.87
C ALA A 258 -9.70 6.90 35.38
N PHE A 259 -10.81 6.29 34.96
CA PHE A 259 -12.03 7.00 34.62
C PHE A 259 -12.58 7.81 35.80
N GLY A 260 -12.67 7.21 37.00
CA GLY A 260 -13.14 7.91 38.19
C GLY A 260 -12.34 9.18 38.50
N ARG A 261 -11.00 9.11 38.37
CA ARG A 261 -10.12 10.29 38.51
C ARG A 261 -10.36 11.33 37.42
N ALA A 262 -10.48 10.90 36.16
CA ALA A 262 -10.75 11.81 35.04
C ALA A 262 -12.11 12.52 35.19
N LEU A 263 -13.15 11.78 35.58
CA LEU A 263 -14.49 12.32 35.81
C LEU A 263 -14.54 13.28 37.00
N ALA A 264 -13.85 12.97 38.10
CA ALA A 264 -13.72 13.88 39.23
C ALA A 264 -13.04 15.19 38.83
N SER A 265 -11.96 15.11 38.04
CA SER A 265 -11.29 16.30 37.49
C SER A 265 -12.20 17.10 36.55
N PHE A 266 -12.97 16.42 35.69
CA PHE A 266 -13.94 17.05 34.80
C PHE A 266 -15.02 17.81 35.59
N ARG A 267 -15.61 17.17 36.60
CA ARG A 267 -16.61 17.77 37.49
C ARG A 267 -16.06 18.98 38.23
N ASP A 268 -14.88 18.88 38.82
CA ASP A 268 -14.26 20.00 39.55
C ASP A 268 -14.04 21.21 38.62
N ARG A 269 -13.46 20.97 37.43
CA ARG A 269 -13.21 22.02 36.43
C ARG A 269 -14.47 22.77 36.00
N TYR A 270 -15.60 22.08 35.90
CA TYR A 270 -16.86 22.66 35.44
C TYR A 270 -17.93 22.80 36.53
N ARG A 271 -17.57 22.70 37.82
CA ARG A 271 -18.49 22.70 38.97
C ARG A 271 -19.49 23.85 39.01
N ARG A 272 -19.14 25.00 38.44
CA ARG A 272 -20.01 26.19 38.38
C ARG A 272 -21.14 26.05 37.36
N ARG A 273 -21.10 25.05 36.48
CA ARG A 273 -22.15 24.76 35.48
C ARG A 273 -23.15 23.77 36.08
N THR A 274 -24.03 24.26 36.95
CA THR A 274 -25.01 23.41 37.69
C THR A 274 -25.86 22.55 36.76
N ALA A 275 -26.32 23.10 35.64
CA ALA A 275 -27.09 22.35 34.65
C ALA A 275 -26.29 21.20 33.98
N LEU A 276 -24.95 21.31 33.89
CA LEU A 276 -24.11 20.20 33.44
C LEU A 276 -24.03 19.12 34.52
N MET A 277 -23.88 19.50 35.79
CA MET A 277 -23.80 18.54 36.90
C MET A 277 -25.08 17.69 37.00
N THR A 278 -26.25 18.31 36.87
CA THR A 278 -27.53 17.58 36.82
C THR A 278 -27.57 16.57 35.67
N VAL A 279 -27.10 16.95 34.47
CA VAL A 279 -27.07 16.04 33.32
C VAL A 279 -26.07 14.89 33.51
N LEU A 280 -24.93 15.14 34.17
CA LEU A 280 -23.98 14.07 34.51
C LEU A 280 -24.61 13.07 35.50
N GLU A 281 -25.28 13.56 36.55
CA GLU A 281 -25.99 12.73 37.53
C GLU A 281 -27.10 11.89 36.88
N GLU A 282 -27.86 12.47 35.95
CA GLU A 282 -28.88 11.76 35.14
C GLU A 282 -28.28 10.61 34.32
N HIS A 283 -27.02 10.73 33.90
CA HIS A 283 -26.26 9.67 33.20
C HIS A 283 -25.54 8.70 34.15
N GLY A 284 -25.73 8.86 35.46
CA GLY A 284 -25.04 8.09 36.50
C GLY A 284 -23.53 8.35 36.55
N LEU A 285 -23.07 9.48 36.03
CA LEU A 285 -21.68 9.94 36.01
C LEU A 285 -21.43 10.83 37.20
#